data_AF-A0A1T5JCL6-F1
#
_entry.id   AF-A0A1T5JCL6-F1
#
_cell.length_a   1.000
_cell.length_b   1.000
_cell.length_c   1.000
_cell.angle_alpha   90.00
_cell.angle_beta   90.00
_cell.angle_gamma   90.00
#
_symmetry.space_group_name_H-M   'P 1'
#
loop_
_entity.id
_entity.type
_entity.pdbx_description
1 polymer ?
#
loop_
_entity_poly.entity_id
_entity_poly.type
_entity_poly.pdbx_seq_one_letter_code
_entity_poly.pdbx_strand_id
1 'polypeptide(L)'
;MGNKRELLKRVREMEARYDELARILDELDEAVAAFERFGPELQALREYMDSGQWKADFEADEAGLIPPGVKRGVLSEDGLYDLLLEAEKVKR
;
A
#
# COMPACT_ATOMS: atom_id res chain seq x y z
N MET A 1 3.41 -34.79 38.48
CA MET A 1 4.14 -34.67 37.20
C MET A 1 3.29 -34.15 36.03
N GLY A 2 1.96 -34.34 35.98
CA GLY A 2 1.09 -33.86 34.88
C GLY A 2 1.02 -32.33 34.71
N ASN A 3 0.89 -31.58 35.82
CA ASN A 3 0.72 -30.13 35.80
C ASN A 3 1.91 -29.37 35.15
N LYS A 4 3.15 -29.78 35.43
CA LYS A 4 4.35 -29.16 34.82
C LYS A 4 4.43 -29.36 33.30
N ARG A 5 4.05 -30.53 32.79
CA ARG A 5 4.08 -30.81 31.34
C ARG A 5 3.02 -30.00 30.61
N GLU A 6 1.83 -29.90 31.19
CA GLU A 6 0.72 -29.11 30.63
C GLU A 6 1.01 -27.60 30.67
N LEU A 7 1.61 -27.11 31.76
CA LEU A 7 2.14 -25.74 31.84
C LEU A 7 3.14 -25.46 30.70
N LEU A 8 4.15 -26.32 30.53
CA LEU A 8 5.17 -26.13 29.49
C LEU A 8 4.58 -26.18 28.07
N LYS A 9 3.58 -27.04 27.84
CA LYS A 9 2.86 -27.09 26.55
C LYS A 9 2.16 -25.76 26.28
N ARG A 10 1.38 -25.28 27.25
CA ARG A 10 0.64 -24.01 27.12
C ARG A 10 1.57 -22.82 26.92
N VAL A 11 2.68 -22.74 27.67
CA VAL A 11 3.64 -21.63 27.54
C VAL A 11 4.27 -21.61 26.16
N ARG A 12 4.75 -22.75 25.64
CA ARG A 12 5.32 -22.81 24.28
C ARG A 12 4.32 -22.41 23.20
N GLU A 13 3.08 -22.86 23.36
CA GLU A 13 2.00 -22.51 22.45
C GLU A 13 1.65 -21.01 22.48
N MET A 14 1.75 -20.37 23.64
CA MET A 14 1.55 -18.92 23.75
C MET A 14 2.75 -18.15 23.21
N GLU A 15 3.97 -18.61 23.49
CA GLU A 15 5.20 -17.98 23.00
C GLU A 15 5.23 -17.93 21.47
N ALA A 16 4.93 -19.05 20.81
CA ALA A 16 4.88 -19.09 19.35
C ALA A 16 3.84 -18.12 18.76
N ARG A 17 2.72 -17.89 19.46
CA ARG A 17 1.71 -16.89 19.04
C ARG A 17 2.17 -15.47 19.32
N TYR A 18 2.87 -15.26 20.43
CA TYR A 18 3.45 -13.97 20.81
C TYR A 18 4.51 -13.54 19.80
N ASP A 19 5.47 -14.41 19.48
CA ASP A 19 6.54 -14.13 18.52
C ASP A 19 5.97 -13.81 17.14
N GLU A 20 4.97 -14.56 16.69
CA GLU A 20 4.33 -14.31 15.40
C GLU A 20 3.56 -12.98 15.38
N LEU A 21 2.84 -12.64 16.45
CA LEU A 21 2.17 -11.34 16.55
C LEU A 21 3.18 -10.19 16.59
N ALA A 22 4.29 -10.34 17.33
CA ALA A 22 5.34 -9.34 17.38
C ALA A 22 5.92 -9.08 15.98
N ARG A 23 6.24 -10.14 15.22
CA ARG A 23 6.70 -10.04 13.83
C ARG A 23 5.71 -9.32 12.92
N ILE A 24 4.41 -9.65 13.02
CA ILE A 24 3.36 -9.00 12.21
C ILE A 24 3.25 -7.52 12.54
N LEU A 25 3.37 -7.14 13.81
CA LEU A 25 3.33 -5.74 14.23
C LEU A 25 4.55 -4.96 13.74
N ASP A 26 5.74 -5.55 13.81
CA ASP A 26 6.96 -4.94 13.27
C ASP A 26 6.84 -4.69 11.74
N GLU A 27 6.33 -5.68 10.99
CA GLU A 27 6.08 -5.54 9.55
C GLU A 27 5.02 -4.48 9.23
N LEU A 28 3.99 -4.37 10.08
CA LEU A 28 2.97 -3.35 9.94
C LEU A 28 3.53 -1.94 10.19
N ASP A 29 4.33 -1.77 11.24
CA ASP A 29 4.96 -0.49 11.58
C ASP A 29 5.90 -0.03 10.45
N GLU A 30 6.69 -0.95 9.88
CA GLU A 30 7.53 -0.66 8.72
C GLU A 30 6.71 -0.23 7.49
N ALA A 31 5.59 -0.92 7.22
CA ALA A 31 4.70 -0.61 6.11
C ALA A 31 4.01 0.76 6.28
N VAL A 32 3.53 1.07 7.50
CA VAL A 32 2.94 2.37 7.84
C VAL A 32 3.97 3.48 7.67
N ALA A 33 5.17 3.31 8.23
CA ALA A 33 6.24 4.30 8.10
C ALA A 33 6.67 4.51 6.63
N ALA A 34 6.66 3.45 5.80
CA ALA A 34 6.91 3.58 4.37
C ALA A 34 5.81 4.39 3.67
N PHE A 35 4.54 4.16 4.00
CA PHE A 35 3.41 4.90 3.45
C PHE A 35 3.45 6.38 3.85
N GLU A 36 3.77 6.69 5.12
CA GLU A 36 3.94 8.07 5.58
C GLU A 36 5.05 8.81 4.83
N ARG A 37 6.20 8.15 4.60
CA ARG A 37 7.30 8.72 3.82
C ARG A 37 6.94 8.95 2.36
N PHE A 38 6.02 8.17 1.79
CA PHE A 38 5.50 8.34 0.43
C PHE A 38 4.49 9.50 0.30
N GLY A 39 4.20 10.20 1.40
CA GLY A 39 3.25 11.33 1.43
C GLY A 39 3.46 12.38 0.34
N PRO A 40 4.69 12.86 0.07
CA PRO A 40 4.98 13.81 -1.01
C PRO A 40 4.63 13.27 -2.40
N GLU A 41 4.95 12.01 -2.69
CA GLU A 41 4.66 11.36 -3.96
C GLU A 41 3.16 11.12 -4.13
N LEU A 42 2.46 10.74 -3.05
CA LEU A 42 1.00 10.64 -3.04
C LEU A 42 0.34 11.99 -3.34
N GLN A 43 0.90 13.09 -2.81
CA GLN A 43 0.43 14.44 -3.12
C GLN A 43 0.68 14.80 -4.59
N ALA A 44 1.85 14.47 -5.15
CA ALA A 44 2.15 14.70 -6.56
C ALA A 44 1.19 13.93 -7.50
N LEU A 45 0.80 12.70 -7.15
CA LEU A 45 -0.20 11.94 -7.91
C LEU A 45 -1.59 12.58 -7.87
N ARG A 46 -1.98 13.16 -6.73
CA ARG A 46 -3.25 13.91 -6.60
C ARG A 46 -3.23 15.17 -7.44
N GLU A 47 -2.16 15.95 -7.34
CA GLU A 47 -1.99 17.16 -8.12
C GLU A 47 -1.97 16.86 -9.62
N TYR A 48 -1.36 15.76 -10.05
CA TYR A 48 -1.38 15.33 -11.44
C TYR A 48 -2.82 15.08 -11.93
N MET A 49 -3.63 14.36 -11.14
CA MET A 49 -5.05 14.11 -11.45
C MET A 49 -5.88 15.40 -11.45
N ASP A 50 -5.67 16.29 -10.48
CA ASP A 50 -6.51 17.47 -10.25
C ASP A 50 -6.13 18.69 -11.12
N SER A 51 -4.87 18.79 -11.56
CA SER A 51 -4.34 19.96 -12.30
C SER A 51 -4.77 20.04 -13.75
N GLY A 52 -5.45 19.02 -14.27
CA GLY A 52 -5.78 18.89 -15.70
C GLY A 52 -4.64 18.39 -16.57
N GLN A 53 -3.40 18.29 -16.04
CA GLN A 53 -2.27 17.68 -16.75
C GLN A 53 -2.55 16.22 -17.10
N TRP A 54 -3.14 15.46 -16.16
CA TRP A 54 -3.58 14.08 -16.41
C TRP A 54 -4.46 13.97 -17.66
N LYS A 55 -5.41 14.90 -17.84
CA LYS A 55 -6.32 14.88 -18.98
C LYS A 55 -5.60 15.16 -20.30
N ALA A 56 -4.66 16.11 -20.32
CA ALA A 56 -3.85 16.40 -21.50
C ALA A 56 -2.99 15.20 -21.91
N ASP A 57 -2.38 14.52 -20.93
CA ASP A 57 -1.55 13.34 -21.19
C ASP A 57 -2.40 12.13 -21.61
N PHE A 58 -3.62 12.00 -21.08
CA PHE A 58 -4.62 11.02 -21.54
C PHE A 58 -5.03 11.25 -23.00
N GLU A 59 -5.35 12.50 -23.37
CA GLU A 59 -5.69 12.85 -24.77
C GLU A 59 -4.50 12.61 -25.73
N ALA A 60 -3.26 12.83 -25.27
CA ALA A 60 -2.07 12.51 -26.05
C ALA A 60 -1.89 11.00 -26.25
N ASP A 61 -2.24 10.20 -25.25
CA ASP A 61 -2.26 8.73 -25.35
C ASP A 61 -3.27 8.25 -26.39
N GLU A 62 -4.50 8.76 -26.32
CA GLU A 62 -5.58 8.46 -27.28
C GLU A 62 -5.24 8.92 -28.70
N ALA A 63 -4.47 10.00 -28.84
CA ALA A 63 -3.93 10.46 -30.12
C ALA A 63 -2.77 9.60 -30.66
N GLY A 64 -2.33 8.58 -29.92
CA GLY A 64 -1.25 7.66 -30.31
C GLY A 64 0.15 8.27 -30.18
N LEU A 65 0.31 9.34 -29.40
CA LEU A 65 1.60 10.02 -29.22
C LEU A 65 2.53 9.26 -28.27
N ILE A 66 2.01 8.36 -27.43
CA ILE A 66 2.80 7.54 -26.50
C ILE A 66 3.21 6.22 -27.18
N PRO A 67 4.52 5.99 -27.40
CA PRO A 67 5.01 4.80 -28.10
C PRO A 67 4.56 3.48 -27.44
N PRO A 68 4.39 2.41 -28.23
CA PRO A 68 4.15 1.09 -27.67
C PRO A 68 5.31 0.68 -26.75
N GLY A 69 5.00 -0.02 -25.66
CA GLY A 69 5.97 -0.46 -24.65
C GLY A 69 6.12 0.48 -23.44
N VAL A 70 5.57 1.70 -23.50
CA VAL A 70 5.47 2.57 -22.33
C VAL A 70 4.30 2.12 -21.44
N LYS A 71 4.58 1.79 -20.17
CA LYS A 71 3.56 1.50 -19.15
C LYS A 71 2.80 2.78 -18.83
N ARG A 72 1.48 2.75 -19.02
CA ARG A 72 0.58 3.92 -18.92
C ARG A 72 -0.58 3.70 -17.95
N GLY A 73 -0.36 2.92 -16.90
CA GLY A 73 -1.40 2.66 -15.88
C GLY A 73 -1.94 3.93 -15.22
N VAL A 74 -1.12 4.99 -15.14
CA VAL A 74 -1.53 6.30 -14.62
C VAL A 74 -2.57 7.01 -15.52
N LEU A 75 -2.65 6.63 -16.79
CA LEU A 75 -3.62 7.15 -17.77
C LEU A 75 -4.83 6.23 -17.95
N SER A 76 -5.02 5.24 -17.06
CA SER A 76 -6.30 4.53 -17.05
C SER A 76 -7.38 5.42 -16.45
N GLU A 77 -8.58 5.42 -17.06
CA GLU A 77 -9.71 6.26 -16.64
C GLU A 77 -10.00 6.12 -15.13
N ASP A 78 -10.04 4.88 -14.63
CA ASP A 78 -10.37 4.60 -13.22
C ASP A 78 -9.14 4.27 -12.35
N GLY A 79 -8.03 3.80 -12.92
CA GLY A 79 -6.98 3.16 -12.11
C GLY A 79 -6.19 4.12 -11.22
N LEU A 80 -5.95 5.37 -11.65
CA LEU A 80 -5.34 6.37 -10.77
C LEU A 80 -6.33 6.81 -9.68
N TYR A 81 -7.59 7.01 -10.04
CA TYR A 81 -8.64 7.42 -9.11
C TYR A 81 -8.85 6.38 -8.00
N ASP A 82 -9.03 5.11 -8.38
CA ASP A 82 -9.22 3.99 -7.44
C ASP A 82 -8.01 3.84 -6.51
N LEU A 83 -6.79 3.95 -7.05
CA LEU A 83 -5.56 3.87 -6.25
C LEU A 83 -5.49 4.99 -5.21
N LEU A 84 -5.83 6.23 -5.60
CA LEU A 84 -5.85 7.37 -4.68
C LEU A 84 -6.93 7.23 -3.61
N LEU A 85 -8.09 6.66 -3.94
CA LEU A 85 -9.15 6.36 -2.98
C LEU A 85 -8.73 5.28 -1.97
N GLU A 86 -8.05 4.22 -2.40
CA GLU A 86 -7.49 3.23 -1.49
C GLU A 86 -6.46 3.85 -0.54
N ALA A 87 -5.61 4.75 -1.04
CA ALA A 87 -4.64 5.47 -0.21
C ALA A 87 -5.30 6.35 0.88
N GLU A 88 -6.52 6.85 0.67
CA GLU A 88 -7.25 7.61 1.70
C GLU A 88 -7.71 6.74 2.87
N LYS A 89 -7.94 5.44 2.64
CA LYS A 89 -8.37 4.52 3.69
C LYS A 89 -7.27 4.26 4.71
N VAL A 90 -6.01 4.36 4.30
CA VAL A 90 -4.82 4.16 5.15
C VAL A 90 -4.60 5.35 6.11
N LYS A 91 -5.10 6.54 5.79
CA LYS A 91 -4.95 7.75 6.62
C LYS A 91 -5.95 7.85 7.80
N ARG A 92 -6.73 6.80 8.10
CA ARG A 92 -7.83 6.82 9.08
C ARG A 92 -7.47 6.27 10.44
#